data_AF-A0A5C6BZ87-F1
#
_entry.id   AF-A0A5C6BZ87-F1
#
_cell.length_a   1.000
_cell.length_b   1.000
_cell.length_c   1.000
_cell.angle_alpha   90.00
_cell.angle_beta   90.00
_cell.angle_gamma   90.00
#
_symmetry.space_group_name_H-M   'P 1'
#
loop_
_entity.id
_entity.type
_entity.pdbx_description
1 polymer ?
#
loop_
_entity_poly.entity_id
_entity_poly.type
_entity_poly.pdbx_seq_one_letter_code
_entity_poly.pdbx_strand_id
1 'polypeptide(L)'
;MPIELRFTPERWDQERFTKVAYEVLGKTFDIHNEFGRFFDEEIYKRELGFRVGGLSLEEPIDVVFKSYRKQYFIDVLAGSGAIFEFKATESLTERHRSQLINYLLLTGLPRGVLINVRTEKVQHEFVNCTLMPADRQQFEIDDKLWQAETQREIDLRNWVEGFLRDIGVGLDVALYEDVATEFLGGERRVVQNVEIVSQNGNLGSQKFRLCRPRIAFRITALADQLHIFEHHARRILNHTALKAIHWININRSMVTFKTLTA
;
A
#
# COMPACT_ATOMS: atom_id res chain seq x y z
N MET A 1 -11.93 15.30 -1.10
CA MET A 1 -11.21 14.19 -0.44
C MET A 1 -10.62 13.33 -1.56
N PRO A 2 -9.34 12.93 -1.50
CA PRO A 2 -8.68 12.19 -2.59
C PRO A 2 -9.15 10.73 -2.74
N ILE A 3 -10.25 10.35 -2.08
CA ILE A 3 -10.81 9.00 -2.07
C ILE A 3 -12.28 9.11 -2.41
N GLU A 4 -12.67 8.43 -3.48
CA GLU A 4 -14.04 8.32 -3.98
C GLU A 4 -14.51 6.88 -3.79
N LEU A 5 -15.66 6.72 -3.13
CA LEU A 5 -16.28 5.42 -2.83
C LEU A 5 -17.67 5.40 -3.45
N ARG A 6 -18.14 4.23 -3.90
CA ARG A 6 -19.54 4.09 -4.39
C ARG A 6 -20.53 3.75 -3.27
N PHE A 7 -20.06 3.68 -2.03
CA PHE A 7 -20.85 3.50 -0.83
C PHE A 7 -20.46 4.55 0.23
N THR A 8 -21.31 4.75 1.24
CA THR A 8 -21.00 5.60 2.40
C THR A 8 -20.54 4.72 3.57
N PRO A 9 -19.26 4.74 3.97
CA PRO A 9 -18.74 3.91 5.04
C PRO A 9 -19.44 4.18 6.37
N GLU A 10 -19.89 3.12 7.03
CA GLU A 10 -20.48 3.18 8.37
C GLU A 10 -19.55 2.48 9.36
N ARG A 11 -19.04 3.22 10.35
CA ARG A 11 -18.18 2.66 11.40
C ARG A 11 -19.04 1.91 12.41
N TRP A 12 -19.19 0.60 12.22
CA TRP A 12 -19.93 -0.25 13.14
C TRP A 12 -19.19 -0.42 14.48
N ASP A 13 -19.97 -0.60 15.54
CA ASP A 13 -19.44 -1.09 16.82
C ASP A 13 -18.94 -2.55 16.69
N GLN A 14 -18.31 -3.03 17.75
CA GLN A 14 -17.76 -4.38 17.75
C GLN A 14 -18.84 -5.47 17.70
N GLU A 15 -19.98 -5.26 18.33
CA GLU A 15 -21.05 -6.26 18.39
C GLU A 15 -21.68 -6.49 17.02
N ARG A 16 -22.09 -5.40 16.35
CA ARG A 16 -22.66 -5.45 15.00
C ARG A 16 -21.68 -6.04 14.00
N PHE A 17 -20.41 -5.61 14.03
CA PHE A 17 -19.38 -6.16 13.15
C PHE A 17 -19.20 -7.66 13.38
N THR A 18 -19.10 -8.10 14.63
CA THR A 18 -18.87 -9.51 14.98
C THR A 18 -20.02 -10.39 14.52
N LYS A 19 -21.27 -9.93 14.68
CA LYS A 19 -22.46 -10.65 14.19
C LYS A 19 -22.41 -10.89 12.69
N VAL A 20 -22.15 -9.83 11.90
CA VAL A 20 -22.08 -9.94 10.42
C VAL A 20 -20.87 -10.78 10.00
N ALA A 21 -19.73 -10.61 10.66
CA ALA A 21 -18.53 -11.39 10.35
C ALA A 21 -18.75 -12.89 10.57
N TYR A 22 -19.42 -13.29 11.65
CA TYR A 22 -19.73 -14.71 11.87
C TYR A 22 -20.74 -15.28 10.89
N GLU A 23 -21.69 -14.48 10.41
CA GLU A 23 -22.62 -14.90 9.34
C GLU A 23 -21.85 -15.20 8.04
N VAL A 24 -21.00 -14.26 7.61
CA VAL A 24 -20.17 -14.40 6.41
C VAL A 24 -19.18 -15.57 6.54
N LEU A 25 -18.49 -15.69 7.68
CA LEU A 25 -17.56 -16.79 7.94
C LEU A 25 -18.28 -18.14 7.97
N GLY A 26 -19.45 -18.21 8.62
CA GLY A 26 -20.29 -19.41 8.64
C GLY A 26 -20.62 -19.90 7.22
N LYS A 27 -21.06 -18.99 6.35
CA LYS A 27 -21.31 -19.32 4.94
C LYS A 27 -20.06 -19.65 4.14
N THR A 28 -18.93 -19.04 4.47
CA THR A 28 -17.65 -19.41 3.87
C THR A 28 -17.24 -20.84 4.25
N PHE A 29 -17.46 -21.26 5.51
CA PHE A 29 -17.22 -22.64 5.93
C PHE A 29 -18.17 -23.62 5.23
N ASP A 30 -19.45 -23.29 5.12
CA ASP A 30 -20.44 -24.11 4.39
C ASP A 30 -19.97 -24.35 2.94
N ILE A 31 -19.57 -23.28 2.23
CA ILE A 31 -19.06 -23.36 0.85
C ILE A 31 -17.79 -24.20 0.79
N HIS A 32 -16.85 -24.02 1.72
CA HIS A 32 -15.60 -24.78 1.73
C HIS A 32 -15.83 -26.28 1.97
N ASN A 33 -16.76 -26.64 2.86
CA ASN A 33 -17.13 -28.03 3.11
C ASN A 33 -17.79 -28.69 1.89
N GLU A 34 -18.53 -27.91 1.10
CA GLU A 34 -19.22 -28.39 -0.10
C GLU A 34 -18.30 -28.47 -1.32
N PHE A 35 -17.51 -27.43 -1.57
CA PHE A 35 -16.71 -27.27 -2.79
C PHE A 35 -15.30 -27.82 -2.66
N GLY A 36 -14.78 -27.92 -1.42
CA GLY A 36 -13.37 -28.22 -1.15
C GLY A 36 -12.43 -27.08 -1.54
N ARG A 37 -11.15 -27.21 -1.18
CA ARG A 37 -10.15 -26.11 -1.15
C ARG A 37 -9.48 -25.73 -2.48
N PHE A 38 -9.92 -26.29 -3.60
CA PHE A 38 -9.17 -26.22 -4.86
C PHE A 38 -9.61 -25.10 -5.80
N PHE A 39 -10.72 -24.42 -5.53
CA PHE A 39 -11.15 -23.26 -6.31
C PHE A 39 -10.43 -21.97 -5.93
N ASP A 40 -10.46 -21.01 -6.85
CA ASP A 40 -9.89 -19.68 -6.67
C ASP A 40 -10.82 -18.75 -5.88
N GLU A 41 -10.26 -17.66 -5.38
CA GLU A 41 -10.93 -16.65 -4.55
C GLU A 41 -12.26 -16.18 -5.18
N GLU A 42 -12.26 -15.94 -6.50
CA GLU A 42 -13.42 -15.45 -7.23
C GLU A 42 -14.63 -16.39 -7.13
N ILE A 43 -14.41 -17.71 -7.16
CA ILE A 43 -15.50 -18.70 -7.08
C ILE A 43 -16.16 -18.65 -5.69
N TYR A 44 -15.35 -18.59 -4.64
CA TYR A 44 -15.85 -18.45 -3.27
C TYR A 44 -16.61 -17.13 -3.06
N LYS A 45 -16.08 -16.01 -3.56
CA LYS A 45 -16.72 -14.69 -3.47
C LYS A 45 -18.09 -14.67 -4.15
N ARG A 46 -18.18 -15.22 -5.36
CA ARG A 46 -19.44 -15.31 -6.12
C ARG A 46 -20.47 -16.18 -5.41
N GLU A 47 -20.08 -17.36 -4.96
CA GLU A 47 -20.99 -18.27 -4.25
C GLU A 47 -21.48 -17.66 -2.93
N LEU A 48 -20.59 -16.99 -2.19
CA LEU A 48 -20.95 -16.25 -0.99
C LEU A 48 -21.98 -15.15 -1.29
N GLY A 49 -21.82 -14.42 -2.41
CA GLY A 49 -22.77 -13.42 -2.89
C GLY A 49 -24.15 -13.99 -3.24
N PHE A 50 -24.25 -15.26 -3.64
CA PHE A 50 -25.54 -15.94 -3.82
C PHE A 50 -26.19 -16.38 -2.50
N ARG A 51 -25.38 -16.77 -1.50
CA ARG A 51 -25.87 -17.30 -0.22
C ARG A 51 -26.19 -16.22 0.82
N VAL A 52 -25.56 -15.05 0.74
CA VAL A 52 -25.70 -13.96 1.71
C VAL A 52 -26.18 -12.70 1.01
N GLY A 53 -27.38 -12.24 1.39
CA GLY A 53 -27.93 -10.99 0.87
C GLY A 53 -27.16 -9.76 1.38
N GLY A 54 -27.08 -8.71 0.56
CA GLY A 54 -26.48 -7.43 0.96
C GLY A 54 -24.95 -7.40 0.92
N LEU A 55 -24.31 -8.36 0.25
CA LEU A 55 -22.90 -8.31 -0.09
C LEU A 55 -22.66 -7.58 -1.41
N SER A 56 -21.67 -6.70 -1.43
CA SER A 56 -21.10 -6.12 -2.65
C SER A 56 -19.75 -6.79 -2.91
N LEU A 57 -19.53 -7.25 -4.15
CA LEU A 57 -18.30 -7.92 -4.57
C LEU A 57 -17.49 -6.98 -5.45
N GLU A 58 -16.16 -7.05 -5.36
CA GLU A 58 -15.24 -6.21 -6.14
C GLU A 58 -15.59 -4.72 -6.04
N GLU A 59 -15.91 -4.26 -4.82
CA GLU A 59 -16.36 -2.89 -4.58
C GLU A 59 -15.18 -1.92 -4.76
N PRO A 60 -15.23 -0.98 -5.71
CA PRO A 60 -14.07 -0.17 -6.04
C PRO A 60 -13.84 0.98 -5.07
N ILE A 61 -12.55 1.27 -4.86
CA ILE A 61 -12.04 2.45 -4.19
C ILE A 61 -11.22 3.24 -5.21
N ASP A 62 -11.65 4.45 -5.54
CA ASP A 62 -10.93 5.34 -6.44
C ASP A 62 -10.08 6.33 -5.64
N VAL A 63 -8.76 6.27 -5.80
CA VAL A 63 -7.82 7.25 -5.26
C VAL A 63 -7.48 8.27 -6.35
N VAL A 64 -7.77 9.54 -6.10
CA VAL A 64 -7.62 10.65 -7.04
C VAL A 64 -6.76 11.75 -6.43
N PHE A 65 -5.68 12.11 -7.11
CA PHE A 65 -4.84 13.25 -6.73
C PHE A 65 -4.38 14.02 -7.98
N LYS A 66 -4.97 15.20 -8.18
CA LYS A 66 -4.83 15.99 -9.42
C LYS A 66 -5.11 15.12 -10.67
N SER A 67 -4.12 14.91 -11.54
CA SER A 67 -4.26 14.05 -12.73
C SER A 67 -4.04 12.56 -12.48
N TYR A 68 -3.54 12.18 -11.29
CA TYR A 68 -3.28 10.79 -10.94
C TYR A 68 -4.57 10.10 -10.47
N ARG A 69 -4.80 8.88 -10.96
CA ARG A 69 -5.93 8.02 -10.56
C ARG A 69 -5.45 6.58 -10.37
N LYS A 70 -5.85 5.93 -9.27
CA LYS A 70 -5.64 4.50 -9.03
C LYS A 70 -6.88 3.89 -8.41
N GLN A 71 -7.24 2.70 -8.90
CA GLN A 71 -8.40 1.97 -8.42
C GLN A 71 -7.93 0.75 -7.63
N TYR A 72 -8.56 0.53 -6.47
CA TYR A 72 -8.47 -0.71 -5.70
C TYR A 72 -9.84 -1.38 -5.70
N PHE A 73 -9.89 -2.67 -5.39
CA PHE A 73 -11.12 -3.45 -5.32
C PHE A 73 -11.17 -4.20 -3.99
N ILE A 74 -12.25 -3.98 -3.24
CA ILE A 74 -12.58 -4.75 -2.05
C ILE A 74 -13.22 -6.04 -2.51
N ASP A 75 -12.66 -7.18 -2.11
CA ASP A 75 -13.17 -8.50 -2.45
C ASP A 75 -14.66 -8.66 -2.09
N VAL A 76 -15.00 -8.44 -0.82
CA VAL A 76 -16.38 -8.49 -0.32
C VAL A 76 -16.60 -7.38 0.71
N LEU A 77 -17.65 -6.60 0.50
CA LEU A 77 -18.16 -5.61 1.45
C LEU A 77 -19.56 -6.05 1.91
N ALA A 78 -19.74 -6.28 3.21
CA ALA A 78 -21.06 -6.52 3.78
C ALA A 78 -21.68 -5.19 4.25
N GLY A 79 -22.81 -4.82 3.65
CA GLY A 79 -23.45 -3.53 3.88
C GLY A 79 -22.51 -2.37 3.54
N SER A 80 -22.14 -1.58 4.54
CA SER A 80 -21.21 -0.45 4.40
C SER A 80 -20.13 -0.38 5.48
N GLY A 81 -19.95 -1.45 6.27
CA GLY A 81 -19.14 -1.39 7.50
C GLY A 81 -18.18 -2.56 7.76
N ALA A 82 -18.22 -3.62 6.95
CA ALA A 82 -17.35 -4.78 7.13
C ALA A 82 -16.71 -5.24 5.80
N ILE A 83 -15.38 -5.20 5.75
CA ILE A 83 -14.58 -5.67 4.61
C ILE A 83 -14.09 -7.10 4.87
N PHE A 84 -14.18 -7.97 3.87
CA PHE A 84 -13.60 -9.30 3.89
C PHE A 84 -12.65 -9.44 2.69
N GLU A 85 -11.39 -9.74 2.99
CA GLU A 85 -10.33 -9.99 2.00
C GLU A 85 -10.13 -11.49 1.88
N PHE A 86 -10.26 -12.04 0.67
CA PHE A 86 -10.11 -13.45 0.38
C PHE A 86 -8.71 -13.75 -0.14
N LYS A 87 -8.20 -14.92 0.21
CA LYS A 87 -6.96 -15.50 -0.31
C LYS A 87 -7.14 -16.99 -0.60
N ALA A 88 -6.53 -17.46 -1.66
CA ALA A 88 -6.44 -18.90 -1.97
C ALA A 88 -4.97 -19.36 -2.04
N THR A 89 -4.26 -19.28 -0.91
CA THR A 89 -2.81 -19.49 -0.78
C THR A 89 -2.45 -20.54 0.27
N GLU A 90 -1.24 -21.11 0.21
CA GLU A 90 -0.76 -22.06 1.22
C GLU A 90 -0.65 -21.44 2.63
N SER A 91 -0.34 -20.15 2.71
CA SER A 91 -0.25 -19.44 3.99
C SER A 91 -0.54 -17.94 3.87
N LEU A 92 -1.14 -17.38 4.93
CA LEU A 92 -1.33 -15.94 5.05
C LEU A 92 0.00 -15.25 5.39
N THR A 93 0.24 -14.11 4.73
CA THR A 93 1.47 -13.33 4.88
C THR A 93 1.16 -11.91 5.36
N GLU A 94 2.18 -11.21 5.85
CA GLU A 94 2.08 -9.79 6.19
C GLU A 94 1.62 -8.92 5.01
N ARG A 95 1.89 -9.34 3.77
CA ARG A 95 1.41 -8.63 2.58
C ARG A 95 -0.12 -8.69 2.48
N HIS A 96 -0.74 -9.83 2.79
CA HIS A 96 -2.20 -9.97 2.78
C HIS A 96 -2.85 -9.12 3.87
N ARG A 97 -2.25 -9.09 5.08
CA ARG A 97 -2.69 -8.22 6.17
C ARG A 97 -2.56 -6.74 5.78
N SER A 98 -1.43 -6.36 5.20
CA SER A 98 -1.16 -4.99 4.75
C SER A 98 -2.16 -4.54 3.67
N GLN A 99 -2.58 -5.44 2.78
CA GLN A 99 -3.61 -5.16 1.78
C GLN A 99 -4.95 -4.82 2.44
N LEU A 100 -5.42 -5.65 3.38
CA LEU A 100 -6.65 -5.39 4.12
C LEU A 100 -6.55 -4.10 4.95
N ILE A 101 -5.43 -3.87 5.64
CA ILE A 101 -5.19 -2.62 6.38
C ILE A 101 -5.26 -1.41 5.43
N ASN A 102 -4.70 -1.50 4.23
CA ASN A 102 -4.76 -0.43 3.23
C ASN A 102 -6.21 -0.11 2.86
N TYR A 103 -7.08 -1.11 2.68
CA TYR A 103 -8.50 -0.89 2.40
C TYR A 103 -9.24 -0.26 3.59
N LEU A 104 -8.96 -0.69 4.82
CA LEU A 104 -9.51 -0.08 6.03
C LEU A 104 -9.11 1.39 6.17
N LEU A 105 -7.84 1.73 5.87
CA LEU A 105 -7.34 3.10 5.92
C LEU A 105 -7.93 3.99 4.81
N LEU A 106 -8.13 3.44 3.61
CA LEU A 106 -8.73 4.17 2.49
C LEU A 106 -10.22 4.42 2.70
N THR A 107 -10.95 3.44 3.22
CA THR A 107 -12.40 3.53 3.45
C THR A 107 -12.75 4.20 4.78
N GLY A 108 -11.79 4.32 5.69
CA GLY A 108 -12.03 4.79 7.05
C GLY A 108 -12.84 3.79 7.90
N LEU A 109 -12.85 2.52 7.53
CA LEU A 109 -13.52 1.46 8.29
C LEU A 109 -12.59 0.88 9.38
N PRO A 110 -13.12 0.55 10.57
CA PRO A 110 -12.29 0.15 11.70
C PRO A 110 -11.90 -1.33 11.69
N ARG A 111 -12.60 -2.18 10.94
CA ARG A 111 -12.49 -3.63 11.07
C ARG A 111 -12.73 -4.34 9.75
N GLY A 112 -12.01 -5.44 9.56
CA GLY A 112 -12.21 -6.37 8.46
C GLY A 112 -11.74 -7.78 8.82
N VAL A 113 -11.95 -8.72 7.91
CA VAL A 113 -11.55 -10.11 8.09
C VAL A 113 -10.73 -10.56 6.89
N LEU A 114 -9.54 -11.11 7.16
CA LEU A 114 -8.75 -11.80 6.14
C LEU A 114 -9.11 -13.28 6.17
N ILE A 115 -9.42 -13.88 5.03
CA ILE A 115 -9.90 -15.26 4.89
C ILE A 115 -9.00 -16.02 3.93
N ASN A 116 -8.56 -17.22 4.31
CA ASN A 116 -7.86 -18.15 3.42
C ASN A 116 -8.68 -19.41 3.20
N VAL A 117 -9.02 -19.70 1.95
CA VAL A 117 -9.85 -20.86 1.56
C VAL A 117 -9.04 -22.02 1.00
N ARG A 118 -7.72 -21.85 0.76
CA ARG A 118 -6.88 -22.87 0.13
C ARG A 118 -6.38 -23.95 1.10
N THR A 119 -6.36 -23.67 2.40
CA THR A 119 -5.91 -24.63 3.42
C THR A 119 -6.96 -25.72 3.69
N GLU A 120 -6.55 -26.80 4.35
CA GLU A 120 -7.43 -27.94 4.68
C GLU A 120 -8.67 -27.52 5.50
N LYS A 121 -8.53 -26.46 6.28
CA LYS A 121 -9.64 -25.73 6.91
C LYS A 121 -9.51 -24.28 6.53
N VAL A 122 -10.64 -23.59 6.37
CA VAL A 122 -10.63 -22.14 6.18
C VAL A 122 -9.93 -21.48 7.37
N GLN A 123 -8.91 -20.67 7.08
CA GLN A 123 -8.26 -19.81 8.09
C GLN A 123 -8.88 -18.42 8.01
N HIS A 124 -8.97 -17.73 9.15
CA HIS A 124 -9.42 -16.35 9.18
C HIS A 124 -8.71 -15.55 10.26
N GLU A 125 -8.57 -14.25 10.03
CA GLU A 125 -7.97 -13.31 10.96
C GLU A 125 -8.78 -12.01 11.01
N PHE A 126 -9.17 -11.61 12.22
CA PHE A 126 -9.77 -10.31 12.45
C PHE A 126 -8.69 -9.23 12.44
N VAL A 127 -8.85 -8.24 11.57
CA VAL A 127 -7.93 -7.11 11.45
C VAL A 127 -8.63 -5.84 11.89
N ASN A 128 -8.02 -5.13 12.83
CA ASN A 128 -8.52 -3.88 13.37
C ASN A 128 -7.63 -2.72 12.92
N CYS A 129 -8.25 -1.63 12.50
CA CYS A 129 -7.61 -0.37 12.18
C CYS A 129 -8.19 0.72 13.08
N THR A 130 -7.38 1.22 14.00
CA THR A 130 -7.79 2.26 14.96
C THR A 130 -7.60 3.67 14.42
N LEU A 131 -6.80 3.84 13.36
CA LEU A 131 -6.47 5.15 12.80
C LEU A 131 -7.64 5.72 12.01
N MET A 132 -7.99 6.96 12.32
CA MET A 132 -8.91 7.77 11.52
C MET A 132 -8.15 8.43 10.38
N PRO A 133 -8.81 8.75 9.24
CA PRO A 133 -8.20 9.57 8.19
C PRO A 133 -7.55 10.86 8.70
N ALA A 134 -8.19 11.54 9.66
CA ALA A 134 -7.68 12.76 10.28
C ALA A 134 -6.38 12.56 11.07
N ASP A 135 -6.18 11.39 11.69
CA ASP A 135 -4.95 11.08 12.42
C ASP A 135 -3.77 10.93 11.46
N ARG A 136 -4.02 10.40 10.26
CA ARG A 136 -2.98 10.13 9.24
C ARG A 136 -2.45 11.38 8.57
N GLN A 137 -3.16 12.50 8.68
CA GLN A 137 -2.71 13.79 8.15
C GLN A 137 -1.88 14.58 9.18
N GLN A 138 -1.88 14.14 10.44
CA GLN A 138 -1.12 14.73 11.53
C GLN A 138 0.28 14.10 11.60
N PHE A 139 1.19 14.61 10.79
CA PHE A 139 2.60 14.23 10.80
C PHE A 139 3.50 15.45 10.71
N GLU A 140 4.68 15.33 11.31
CA GLU A 140 5.77 16.29 11.20
C GLU A 140 6.63 15.97 9.97
N ILE A 141 7.36 16.99 9.50
CA ILE A 141 8.32 16.84 8.41
C ILE A 141 9.71 17.16 8.95
N ASP A 142 10.66 16.26 8.67
CA ASP A 142 12.09 16.52 8.83
C ASP A 142 12.76 16.48 7.46
N ASP A 143 13.06 17.64 6.90
CA ASP A 143 13.77 17.80 5.63
C ASP A 143 15.12 18.53 5.80
N LYS A 144 15.66 18.57 7.02
CA LYS A 144 16.93 19.26 7.33
C LYS A 144 18.11 18.75 6.50
N LEU A 145 18.07 17.47 6.09
CA LEU A 145 19.10 16.82 5.30
C LEU A 145 18.69 16.64 3.83
N TRP A 146 17.63 17.31 3.38
CA TRP A 146 17.24 17.34 1.98
C TRP A 146 18.08 18.34 1.20
N GLN A 147 18.71 17.88 0.11
CA GLN A 147 19.58 18.70 -0.73
C GLN A 147 19.08 18.67 -2.17
N ALA A 148 18.21 19.61 -2.53
CA ALA A 148 17.75 19.79 -3.90
C ALA A 148 18.59 20.85 -4.63
N GLU A 149 19.05 20.51 -5.84
CA GLU A 149 19.78 21.39 -6.75
C GLU A 149 18.91 21.87 -7.93
N THR A 150 17.78 21.22 -8.17
CA THR A 150 16.93 21.50 -9.34
C THR A 150 15.46 21.60 -8.97
N GLN A 151 14.69 22.33 -9.80
CA GLN A 151 13.24 22.45 -9.62
C GLN A 151 12.55 21.07 -9.55
N ARG A 152 13.02 20.10 -10.33
CA ARG A 152 12.46 18.75 -10.37
C ARG A 152 12.60 17.97 -9.06
N GLU A 153 13.63 18.26 -8.27
CA GLU A 153 13.83 17.68 -6.94
C GLU A 153 12.98 18.39 -5.89
N ILE A 154 12.87 19.72 -5.99
CA ILE A 154 11.94 20.51 -5.16
C ILE A 154 10.50 20.04 -5.40
N ASP A 155 10.13 19.83 -6.67
CA ASP A 155 8.82 19.32 -7.07
C ASP A 155 8.56 17.95 -6.48
N LEU A 156 9.50 17.00 -6.55
CA LEU A 156 9.35 15.67 -5.92
C LEU A 156 8.98 15.78 -4.44
N ARG A 157 9.70 16.61 -3.67
CA ARG A 157 9.43 16.80 -2.25
C ARG A 157 8.05 17.42 -2.01
N ASN A 158 7.70 18.46 -2.78
CA ASN A 158 6.40 19.14 -2.67
C ASN A 158 5.22 18.26 -3.09
N TRP A 159 5.41 17.42 -4.12
CA TRP A 159 4.41 16.48 -4.59
C TRP A 159 4.11 15.41 -3.55
N VAL A 160 5.17 14.84 -2.94
CA VAL A 160 5.00 13.84 -1.90
C VAL A 160 4.38 14.46 -0.64
N GLU A 161 4.84 15.63 -0.18
CA GLU A 161 4.17 16.30 0.94
C GLU A 161 2.71 16.58 0.62
N GLY A 162 2.41 17.23 -0.51
CA GLY A 162 1.05 17.61 -0.87
C GLY A 162 0.11 16.40 -0.93
N PHE A 163 0.57 15.29 -1.49
CA PHE A 163 -0.21 14.06 -1.51
C PHE A 163 -0.43 13.50 -0.10
N LEU A 164 0.59 13.49 0.75
CA LEU A 164 0.47 13.02 2.13
C LEU A 164 -0.45 13.91 2.98
N ARG A 165 -0.45 15.23 2.76
CA ARG A 165 -1.39 16.15 3.43
C ARG A 165 -2.83 15.89 3.00
N ASP A 166 -3.07 15.48 1.76
CA ASP A 166 -4.41 15.16 1.27
C ASP A 166 -4.89 13.77 1.73
N ILE A 167 -4.06 12.73 1.57
CA ILE A 167 -4.47 11.33 1.75
C ILE A 167 -4.06 10.72 3.09
N GLY A 168 -3.08 11.32 3.78
CA GLY A 168 -2.47 10.82 5.00
C GLY A 168 -1.40 9.74 4.80
N VAL A 169 -0.62 9.49 5.84
CA VAL A 169 0.41 8.42 5.90
C VAL A 169 -0.20 7.03 6.17
N GLY A 170 0.64 5.99 6.19
CA GLY A 170 0.28 4.63 6.60
C GLY A 170 -0.34 3.74 5.51
N LEU A 171 -0.60 4.26 4.32
CA LEU A 171 -0.98 3.49 3.13
C LEU A 171 0.21 2.75 2.51
N ASP A 172 -0.09 1.88 1.55
CA ASP A 172 0.90 1.14 0.77
C ASP A 172 1.96 2.07 0.14
N VAL A 173 3.23 1.73 0.31
CA VAL A 173 4.37 2.49 -0.24
C VAL A 173 4.28 2.61 -1.75
N ALA A 174 3.77 1.58 -2.44
CA ALA A 174 3.60 1.61 -3.88
C ALA A 174 2.71 2.78 -4.33
N LEU A 175 1.68 3.16 -3.55
CA LEU A 175 0.83 4.30 -3.87
C LEU A 175 1.62 5.62 -3.88
N TYR A 176 2.49 5.84 -2.90
CA TYR A 176 3.33 7.04 -2.85
C TYR A 176 4.36 7.05 -3.99
N GLU A 177 4.93 5.88 -4.31
CA GLU A 177 5.86 5.74 -5.43
C GLU A 177 5.20 6.01 -6.78
N ASP A 178 3.97 5.53 -6.98
CA ASP A 178 3.19 5.75 -8.20
C ASP A 178 2.92 7.24 -8.40
N VAL A 179 2.47 7.95 -7.34
CA VAL A 179 2.25 9.40 -7.37
C VAL A 179 3.54 10.15 -7.69
N ALA A 180 4.63 9.87 -6.97
CA ALA A 180 5.92 10.51 -7.22
C ALA A 180 6.42 10.26 -8.66
N THR A 181 6.20 9.05 -9.17
CA THR A 181 6.58 8.66 -10.54
C THR A 181 5.76 9.41 -11.58
N GLU A 182 4.44 9.50 -11.40
CA GLU A 182 3.53 10.18 -12.32
C GLU A 182 3.88 11.67 -12.46
N PHE A 183 4.03 12.39 -11.33
CA PHE A 183 4.33 13.83 -11.36
C PHE A 183 5.77 14.16 -11.77
N LEU A 184 6.67 13.17 -11.80
CA LEU A 184 7.98 13.30 -12.43
C LEU A 184 7.96 12.97 -13.94
N GLY A 185 6.80 12.75 -14.55
CA GLY A 185 6.62 12.54 -15.98
C GLY A 185 6.52 11.07 -16.38
N GLY A 186 6.03 10.23 -15.47
CA GLY A 186 5.62 8.86 -15.74
C GLY A 186 6.75 7.84 -15.75
N GLU A 187 6.36 6.57 -15.78
CA GLU A 187 7.24 5.42 -15.58
C GLU A 187 8.40 5.37 -16.59
N ARG A 188 8.12 5.64 -17.88
CA ARG A 188 9.14 5.63 -18.95
C ARG A 188 10.27 6.64 -18.72
N ARG A 189 9.98 7.77 -18.06
CA ARG A 189 10.96 8.82 -17.80
C ARG A 189 11.68 8.60 -16.48
N VAL A 190 10.97 8.12 -15.47
CA VAL A 190 11.47 7.98 -14.11
C VAL A 190 12.21 6.66 -13.89
N VAL A 191 11.70 5.55 -14.41
CA VAL A 191 12.29 4.23 -14.22
C VAL A 191 13.33 3.98 -15.30
N GLN A 192 14.60 4.15 -14.95
CA GLN A 192 15.74 4.03 -15.87
C GLN A 192 16.64 2.86 -15.46
N ASN A 193 17.25 2.21 -16.44
CA ASN A 193 18.33 1.26 -16.20
C ASN A 193 19.59 2.03 -15.79
N VAL A 194 20.18 1.63 -14.67
CA VAL A 194 21.46 2.13 -14.17
C VAL A 194 22.45 0.97 -14.23
N GLU A 195 23.60 1.21 -14.85
CA GLU A 195 24.68 0.23 -14.91
C GLU A 195 25.21 -0.08 -13.51
N ILE A 196 25.44 -1.37 -13.25
CA ILE A 196 26.02 -1.88 -12.03
C ILE A 196 27.45 -2.29 -12.32
N VAL A 197 28.39 -1.76 -11.54
CA VAL A 197 29.81 -2.02 -11.72
C VAL A 197 30.43 -2.62 -10.45
N SER A 198 31.38 -3.52 -10.67
CA SER A 198 32.26 -4.05 -9.63
C SER A 198 33.72 -3.81 -10.00
N GLN A 199 34.64 -4.19 -9.10
CA GLN A 199 36.07 -4.19 -9.41
C GLN A 199 36.42 -5.06 -10.62
N ASN A 200 35.59 -6.06 -10.94
CA ASN A 200 35.80 -7.00 -12.03
C ASN A 200 35.14 -6.56 -13.35
N GLY A 201 34.52 -5.37 -13.40
CA GLY A 201 33.87 -4.82 -14.58
C GLY A 201 32.35 -4.64 -14.43
N ASN A 202 31.69 -4.43 -15.57
CA ASN A 202 30.25 -4.21 -15.67
C ASN A 202 29.49 -5.53 -15.41
N LEU A 203 28.53 -5.50 -14.47
CA LEU A 203 27.71 -6.64 -14.05
C LEU A 203 26.31 -6.65 -14.70
N GLY A 204 26.00 -5.64 -15.51
CA GLY A 204 24.70 -5.45 -16.14
C GLY A 204 24.04 -4.15 -15.66
N SER A 205 22.71 -4.13 -15.70
CA SER A 205 21.94 -2.95 -15.30
C SER A 205 20.73 -3.32 -14.46
N GLN A 206 20.35 -2.42 -13.55
CA GLN A 206 19.15 -2.56 -12.74
C GLN A 206 18.29 -1.30 -12.85
N LYS A 207 16.97 -1.46 -12.74
CA LYS A 207 16.03 -0.34 -12.77
C LYS A 207 16.07 0.47 -11.47
N PHE A 208 16.16 1.79 -11.61
CA PHE A 208 16.02 2.76 -10.52
C PHE A 208 15.01 3.84 -10.90
N ARG A 209 14.25 4.31 -9.92
CA ARG A 209 13.50 5.56 -10.04
C ARG A 209 14.46 6.75 -9.92
N LEU A 210 14.58 7.52 -10.98
CA LEU A 210 15.44 8.69 -11.09
C LEU A 210 14.60 9.97 -11.09
N CYS A 211 14.92 10.89 -10.19
CA CYS A 211 14.39 12.24 -10.27
C CYS A 211 15.13 13.04 -11.36
N ARG A 212 16.40 12.75 -11.66
CA ARG A 212 17.14 13.29 -12.81
C ARG A 212 18.35 12.38 -13.11
N PRO A 213 19.09 12.59 -14.21
CA PRO A 213 20.27 11.78 -14.49
C PRO A 213 21.21 11.69 -13.29
N ARG A 214 21.57 10.47 -12.91
CA ARG A 214 22.46 10.14 -11.78
C ARG A 214 21.92 10.47 -10.38
N ILE A 215 20.68 10.91 -10.22
CA ILE A 215 20.05 11.10 -8.90
C ILE A 215 18.80 10.23 -8.82
N ALA A 216 18.85 9.25 -7.94
CA ALA A 216 17.73 8.35 -7.69
C ALA A 216 16.86 8.87 -6.54
N PHE A 217 15.64 8.35 -6.43
CA PHE A 217 14.87 8.46 -5.20
C PHE A 217 14.34 7.10 -4.73
N ARG A 218 14.03 7.01 -3.44
CA ARG A 218 13.42 5.86 -2.78
C ARG A 218 12.42 6.32 -1.75
N ILE A 219 11.25 5.69 -1.75
CA ILE A 219 10.22 5.91 -0.74
C ILE A 219 10.13 4.64 0.11
N THR A 220 10.06 4.80 1.42
CA THR A 220 9.91 3.70 2.37
C THR A 220 8.93 4.05 3.48
N ALA A 221 8.52 3.06 4.27
CA ALA A 221 7.72 3.24 5.47
C ALA A 221 8.34 2.48 6.66
N LEU A 222 9.65 2.68 6.89
CA LEU A 222 10.41 2.01 7.94
C LEU A 222 10.11 2.65 9.29
N ALA A 223 9.68 1.83 10.25
CA ALA A 223 9.43 2.25 11.62
C ALA A 223 10.71 2.24 12.47
N ASP A 224 11.63 1.33 12.18
CA ASP A 224 12.89 1.13 12.89
C ASP A 224 14.05 0.89 11.91
N GLN A 225 15.27 0.75 12.46
CA GLN A 225 16.47 0.38 11.71
C GLN A 225 16.79 1.29 10.50
N LEU A 226 16.40 2.57 10.56
CA LEU A 226 16.64 3.57 9.52
C LEU A 226 18.12 3.62 9.08
N HIS A 227 19.04 3.50 10.03
CA HIS A 227 20.48 3.49 9.79
C HIS A 227 20.95 2.31 8.92
N ILE A 228 20.27 1.15 9.00
CA ILE A 228 20.58 -0.02 8.17
C ILE A 228 20.21 0.29 6.72
N PHE A 229 19.02 0.84 6.49
CA PHE A 229 18.61 1.26 5.14
C PHE A 229 19.59 2.28 4.56
N GLU A 230 19.95 3.32 5.33
CA GLU A 230 20.93 4.33 4.89
C GLU A 230 22.26 3.69 4.49
N HIS A 231 22.79 2.80 5.34
CA HIS A 231 24.05 2.12 5.08
C HIS A 231 24.01 1.35 3.75
N HIS A 232 22.94 0.58 3.50
CA HIS A 232 22.78 -0.15 2.25
C HIS A 232 22.55 0.76 1.05
N ALA A 233 21.76 1.82 1.19
CA ALA A 233 21.52 2.79 0.13
C ALA A 233 22.82 3.49 -0.30
N ARG A 234 23.69 3.86 0.64
CA ARG A 234 25.01 4.44 0.32
C ARG A 234 25.92 3.45 -0.41
N ARG A 235 25.89 2.16 -0.05
CA ARG A 235 26.67 1.13 -0.75
C ARG A 235 26.29 1.00 -2.23
N ILE A 236 25.03 1.23 -2.60
CA ILE A 236 24.62 1.23 -4.01
C ILE A 236 25.36 2.31 -4.81
N LEU A 237 25.64 3.46 -4.21
CA LEU A 237 26.34 4.57 -4.88
C LEU A 237 27.78 4.19 -5.27
N ASN A 238 28.42 3.29 -4.51
CA ASN A 238 29.76 2.79 -4.82
C ASN A 238 29.80 1.82 -6.02
N HIS A 239 28.64 1.33 -6.45
CA HIS A 239 28.50 0.33 -7.51
C HIS A 239 27.70 0.83 -8.70
N THR A 240 27.41 2.14 -8.77
CA THR A 240 26.63 2.74 -9.84
C THR A 240 27.19 4.09 -10.23
N ALA A 241 26.74 4.64 -11.37
CA ALA A 241 27.03 6.01 -11.73
C ALA A 241 26.22 7.04 -10.91
N LEU A 242 25.34 6.61 -9.98
CA LEU A 242 24.52 7.53 -9.19
C LEU A 242 25.41 8.38 -8.28
N LYS A 243 25.06 9.65 -8.12
CA LYS A 243 25.73 10.59 -7.21
C LYS A 243 25.03 10.66 -5.85
N ALA A 244 23.71 10.52 -5.85
CA ALA A 244 22.91 10.56 -4.63
C ALA A 244 21.59 9.77 -4.77
N ILE A 245 21.02 9.43 -3.62
CA ILE A 245 19.67 8.89 -3.47
C ILE A 245 18.88 9.83 -2.56
N HIS A 246 17.81 10.42 -3.09
CA HIS A 246 16.78 11.10 -2.32
C HIS A 246 15.90 10.07 -1.63
N TRP A 247 16.05 9.95 -0.32
CA TRP A 247 15.29 9.04 0.50
C TRP A 247 14.14 9.76 1.21
N ILE A 248 12.94 9.25 1.03
CA ILE A 248 11.72 9.74 1.66
C ILE A 248 11.15 8.60 2.53
N ASN A 249 11.28 8.72 3.85
CA ASN A 249 10.71 7.73 4.77
C ASN A 249 9.41 8.26 5.37
N ILE A 250 8.32 7.54 5.15
CA ILE A 250 6.95 7.93 5.54
C ILE A 250 6.53 7.07 6.74
N ASN A 251 6.68 7.61 7.95
CA ASN A 251 6.21 6.99 9.18
C ASN A 251 4.86 7.59 9.61
N ARG A 252 4.23 7.02 10.63
CA ARG A 252 2.91 7.44 11.15
C ARG A 252 2.89 8.87 11.69
N SER A 253 3.97 9.33 12.30
CA SER A 253 4.05 10.66 12.92
C SER A 253 5.10 11.58 12.31
N MET A 254 5.99 11.06 11.48
CA MET A 254 7.12 11.79 10.92
C MET A 254 7.37 11.35 9.48
N VAL A 255 7.57 12.33 8.59
CA VAL A 255 8.01 12.11 7.22
C VAL A 255 9.39 12.73 7.06
N THR A 256 10.39 11.91 6.79
CA THR A 256 11.78 12.34 6.67
C THR A 256 12.19 12.41 5.21
N PHE A 257 12.71 13.56 4.79
CA PHE A 257 13.35 13.77 3.49
C PHE A 257 14.85 13.93 3.69
N LYS A 258 15.63 13.05 3.06
CA LYS A 258 17.08 13.03 3.23
C LYS A 258 17.80 12.71 1.92
N THR A 259 18.87 13.43 1.62
CA THR A 259 19.75 13.11 0.50
C THR A 259 20.93 12.26 1.01
N LEU A 260 21.06 11.06 0.44
CA LEU A 260 22.15 10.14 0.73
C LEU A 260 23.19 10.23 -0.38
N THR A 261 24.43 10.56 -0.03
CA THR A 261 25.60 10.58 -0.91
C THR A 261 26.54 9.42 -0.57
N ALA A 262 27.51 9.13 -1.42
CA ALA A 262 28.58 8.18 -1.09
C ALA A 262 29.35 8.64 0.17
#